data_AF-A0A1F8RDP3-F1
#
_entry.id   AF-A0A1F8RDP3-F1
#
_cell.length_a   1.000
_cell.length_b   1.000
_cell.length_c   1.000
_cell.angle_alpha   90.00
_cell.angle_beta   90.00
_cell.angle_gamma   90.00
#
_symmetry.space_group_name_H-M   'P 1'
#
loop_
_entity.id
_entity.type
_entity.pdbx_description
1 polymer ?
#
loop_
_entity_poly.entity_id
_entity_poly.type
_entity_poly.pdbx_seq_one_letter_code
_entity_poly.pdbx_strand_id
1 'polypeptide(L)'
;MPAFGDEEGGPLNKHQITDLATFIKNWESARQEVSAVPGEIASVTGPAASSAPHAPAPPVAAAPAGAGQAIFESKCSLCHSIGGGKRPTGPDLKGVTQRRERDWVLRIITSPDQLISQQDAIIRELVAEYGLAMPNLGLSRQEAEEVLAYIEGGSGAPVAPSPAPKPTTPQAGPAAGDAGVGRNIYTGKTSLRNGGAACISCHNIGGIGALGGGTLARDMTDAYSRLGDAGLASIMKTTPFPIMKDVYGNRPLTDEEIAHLAAFFREAGRPERPAAAKAPGTFIIVGIAGVIIIAGVFQLVWRRRLAGVRRPMVKGGSK
;
A
#
# COMPACT_ATOMS: atom_id res chain seq x y z
N MET A 1 -3.40 -2.65 17.27
CA MET A 1 -2.27 -2.57 18.22
C MET A 1 -2.28 -3.87 19.03
N PRO A 2 -1.28 -4.75 18.91
CA PRO A 2 -1.22 -5.93 19.77
C PRO A 2 -0.90 -5.48 21.20
N ALA A 3 -1.61 -6.06 22.17
CA ALA A 3 -1.46 -5.76 23.58
C ALA A 3 -0.14 -6.36 24.10
N PHE A 4 0.61 -5.58 24.87
CA PHE A 4 1.91 -5.95 25.43
C PHE A 4 1.75 -6.97 26.57
N GLY A 5 2.49 -8.08 26.52
CA GLY A 5 2.60 -9.05 27.63
C GLY A 5 2.84 -10.49 27.17
N ASP A 6 4.11 -10.84 26.93
CA ASP A 6 4.68 -12.16 26.57
C ASP A 6 4.27 -12.79 25.22
N GLU A 7 5.07 -13.75 24.73
CA GLU A 7 5.11 -14.26 23.33
C GLU A 7 3.76 -14.78 22.74
N GLU A 8 2.68 -14.82 23.52
CA GLU A 8 1.36 -15.29 23.10
C GLU A 8 0.17 -14.34 23.43
N GLY A 9 0.40 -13.03 23.65
CA GLY A 9 -0.66 -12.02 23.52
C GLY A 9 -1.88 -12.15 24.43
N GLY A 10 -1.67 -12.29 25.74
CA GLY A 10 -2.74 -12.31 26.76
C GLY A 10 -2.85 -11.01 27.58
N PRO A 11 -3.90 -10.87 28.44
CA PRO A 11 -4.01 -9.74 29.36
C PRO A 11 -2.88 -9.76 30.40
N LEU A 12 -2.41 -8.55 30.80
CA LEU A 12 -1.33 -8.38 31.77
C LEU A 12 -1.59 -9.18 33.05
N ASN A 13 -0.59 -9.95 33.49
CA ASN A 13 -0.68 -10.70 34.73
C ASN A 13 -0.51 -9.78 35.95
N LYS A 14 -0.88 -10.28 37.13
CA LYS A 14 -0.90 -9.47 38.37
C LYS A 14 0.47 -8.88 38.75
N HIS A 15 1.56 -9.55 38.38
CA HIS A 15 2.91 -9.05 38.62
C HIS A 15 3.23 -7.89 37.68
N GLN A 16 2.96 -8.04 36.38
CA GLN A 16 3.16 -6.98 35.39
C GLN A 16 2.34 -5.72 35.71
N ILE A 17 1.11 -5.89 36.20
CA ILE A 17 0.27 -4.76 36.65
C ILE A 17 0.89 -4.07 37.87
N THR A 18 1.45 -4.83 38.81
CA THR A 18 2.07 -4.30 40.03
C THR A 18 3.38 -3.57 39.70
N ASP A 19 4.18 -4.10 38.79
CA ASP A 19 5.44 -3.50 38.34
C ASP A 19 5.17 -2.19 37.58
N LEU A 20 4.18 -2.20 36.68
CA LEU A 20 3.77 -1.00 35.96
C LEU A 20 3.20 0.08 36.89
N ALA A 21 2.37 -0.32 37.87
CA ALA A 21 1.84 0.61 38.86
C ALA A 21 2.94 1.20 39.77
N THR A 22 3.96 0.41 40.09
CA THR A 22 5.11 0.85 40.89
C THR A 22 5.99 1.82 40.10
N PHE A 23 6.23 1.53 38.82
CA PHE A 23 6.96 2.41 37.92
C PHE A 23 6.27 3.76 37.75
N ILE A 24 4.95 3.77 37.53
CA ILE A 24 4.17 5.02 37.39
C ILE A 24 4.19 5.84 38.69
N LYS A 25 4.09 5.18 39.85
CA LYS A 25 4.15 5.87 41.15
C LYS A 25 5.52 6.45 41.49
N ASN A 26 6.60 5.86 40.98
CA ASN A 26 7.97 6.27 41.27
C ASN A 26 8.64 7.01 40.10
N TRP A 27 7.85 7.40 39.08
CA TRP A 27 8.34 8.02 37.84
C TRP A 27 9.05 9.37 38.05
N GLU A 28 8.66 10.13 39.07
CA GLU A 28 9.34 11.40 39.42
C GLU A 28 10.73 11.16 40.03
N SER A 29 10.89 10.14 40.88
CA SER A 29 12.18 9.78 41.49
C SER A 29 13.18 9.27 40.45
N ALA A 30 12.71 8.54 39.43
CA ALA A 30 13.55 8.05 38.33
C ALA A 30 14.06 9.17 37.40
N ARG A 31 13.39 10.32 37.34
CA ARG A 31 13.89 11.51 36.62
C ARG A 31 14.97 12.26 37.40
N GLN A 32 15.01 12.11 38.73
CA GLN A 32 15.89 12.91 39.59
C GLN A 32 17.33 12.34 39.62
N GLU A 33 17.51 11.03 39.41
CA GLU A 33 18.84 10.41 39.28
C GLU A 33 19.61 10.86 38.02
N VAL A 34 18.92 11.25 36.96
CA VAL A 34 19.55 11.77 35.72
C VAL A 34 19.93 13.26 35.85
N SER A 35 19.45 13.96 36.90
CA SER A 35 19.61 15.42 37.05
C SER A 35 20.60 15.84 38.16
N ALA A 36 21.21 14.90 38.90
CA ALA A 36 22.08 15.22 40.02
C ALA A 36 23.56 14.93 39.73
N VAL A 37 24.24 15.89 39.10
CA VAL A 37 25.69 16.09 39.29
C VAL A 37 25.95 17.57 39.61
N PRO A 38 26.10 17.94 40.90
CA PRO A 38 26.77 19.17 41.33
C PRO A 38 28.26 18.89 41.56
N GLY A 39 29.12 19.74 41.03
CA GLY A 39 30.56 19.54 41.00
C GLY A 39 31.31 19.80 42.31
N GLU A 40 32.56 19.31 42.35
CA GLU A 40 33.63 19.83 43.18
C GLU A 40 34.89 20.02 42.32
N ILE A 41 35.43 21.24 42.39
CA ILE A 41 36.65 21.71 41.76
C ILE A 41 37.79 21.62 42.78
N ALA A 42 38.93 21.04 42.39
CA ALA A 42 40.22 21.30 43.04
C ALA A 42 41.25 21.70 41.98
N SER A 43 41.81 22.88 42.19
CA SER A 43 42.59 23.69 41.25
C SER A 43 44.00 23.16 40.96
N VAL A 44 44.46 23.32 39.72
CA VAL A 44 45.88 23.55 39.39
C VAL A 44 45.97 24.78 38.49
N THR A 45 46.89 25.66 38.84
CA THR A 45 47.06 27.06 38.43
C THR A 45 47.96 27.25 37.19
N GLY A 46 47.42 27.91 36.15
CA GLY A 46 48.07 28.82 35.17
C GLY A 46 49.16 28.31 34.19
N PRO A 47 49.52 29.06 33.12
CA PRO A 47 48.99 30.36 32.67
C PRO A 47 48.43 30.40 31.22
N ALA A 48 47.91 31.59 30.90
CA ALA A 48 47.22 32.10 29.73
C ALA A 48 47.61 31.67 28.29
N ALA A 49 46.57 31.76 27.45
CA ALA A 49 46.54 32.17 26.04
C ALA A 49 47.12 31.22 24.97
N SER A 50 46.24 30.69 24.11
CA SER A 50 46.18 31.12 22.69
C SER A 50 45.03 30.42 21.96
N SER A 51 44.33 31.19 21.14
CA SER A 51 43.26 30.80 20.21
C SER A 51 43.73 29.81 19.14
N ALA A 52 42.99 28.71 18.94
CA ALA A 52 43.10 27.79 17.80
C ALA A 52 41.73 27.15 17.47
N PRO A 53 41.48 26.76 16.21
CA PRO A 53 40.14 26.70 15.61
C PRO A 53 39.36 25.41 15.88
N HIS A 54 38.03 25.53 15.77
CA HIS A 54 37.03 24.46 15.87
C HIS A 54 37.40 23.26 14.99
N ALA A 55 37.62 22.09 15.60
CA ALA A 55 37.75 20.82 14.89
C ALA A 55 36.37 20.34 14.40
N PRO A 56 36.26 19.74 13.21
CA PRO A 56 35.00 19.22 12.70
C PRO A 56 34.58 17.96 13.47
N ALA A 57 33.27 17.76 13.59
CA ALA A 57 32.64 16.58 14.17
C ALA A 57 33.13 15.27 13.50
N PRO A 58 33.17 14.14 14.25
CA PRO A 58 33.67 12.88 13.71
C PRO A 58 32.78 12.37 12.57
N PRO A 59 33.35 11.69 11.56
CA PRO A 59 32.59 11.16 10.44
C PRO A 59 31.68 10.02 10.92
N VAL A 60 30.40 10.11 10.56
CA VAL A 60 29.46 8.98 10.63
C VAL A 60 30.06 7.84 9.80
N ALA A 61 30.32 6.71 10.46
CA ALA A 61 30.84 5.52 9.80
C ALA A 61 29.92 5.16 8.62
N ALA A 62 30.51 5.12 7.41
CA ALA A 62 29.80 4.74 6.20
C ALA A 62 29.24 3.33 6.38
N ALA A 63 27.91 3.23 6.40
CA ALA A 63 27.20 1.96 6.31
C ALA A 63 27.69 1.21 5.05
N PRO A 64 27.73 -0.14 5.06
CA PRO A 64 28.14 -0.89 3.88
C PRO A 64 27.23 -0.50 2.71
N ALA A 65 27.83 0.12 1.69
CA ALA A 65 27.13 0.74 0.56
C ALA A 65 26.14 -0.21 -0.17
N GLY A 66 26.26 -1.53 0.03
CA GLY A 66 25.38 -2.53 -0.58
C GLY A 66 24.00 -2.69 0.07
N ALA A 67 23.84 -2.49 1.38
CA ALA A 67 22.57 -2.78 2.06
C ALA A 67 21.48 -1.76 1.69
N GLY A 68 21.79 -0.46 1.83
CA GLY A 68 20.89 0.63 1.43
C GLY A 68 20.55 0.61 -0.06
N GLN A 69 21.52 0.25 -0.92
CA GLN A 69 21.28 0.09 -2.36
C GLN A 69 20.28 -1.03 -2.65
N ALA A 70 20.49 -2.22 -2.08
CA ALA A 70 19.62 -3.37 -2.32
C ALA A 70 18.17 -3.11 -1.86
N ILE A 71 18.00 -2.43 -0.72
CA ILE A 71 16.69 -2.03 -0.22
C ILE A 71 16.06 -0.98 -1.15
N PHE A 72 16.83 0.01 -1.59
CA PHE A 72 16.34 1.02 -2.54
C PHE A 72 15.87 0.37 -3.84
N GLU A 73 16.69 -0.53 -4.40
CA GLU A 73 16.43 -1.17 -5.68
C GLU A 73 15.20 -2.08 -5.63
N SER A 74 15.00 -2.78 -4.50
CA SER A 74 13.85 -3.67 -4.31
C SER A 74 12.56 -2.96 -3.89
N LYS A 75 12.63 -1.88 -3.09
CA LYS A 75 11.45 -1.28 -2.45
C LYS A 75 11.13 0.16 -2.88
N CYS A 76 12.13 0.94 -3.32
CA CYS A 76 11.97 2.38 -3.58
C CYS A 76 12.00 2.72 -5.08
N SER A 77 12.84 2.01 -5.85
CA SER A 77 13.17 2.30 -7.25
C SER A 77 12.00 2.19 -8.22
N LEU A 78 10.87 1.60 -7.80
CA LEU A 78 9.64 1.51 -8.59
C LEU A 78 8.93 2.85 -8.66
N CYS A 79 8.81 3.52 -7.51
CA CYS A 79 8.07 4.75 -7.36
C CYS A 79 8.97 5.98 -7.48
N HIS A 80 10.24 5.84 -7.11
CA HIS A 80 11.18 6.94 -7.03
C HIS A 80 12.34 6.78 -8.01
N SER A 81 12.91 7.92 -8.39
CA SER A 81 14.20 8.01 -9.07
C SER A 81 15.19 8.76 -8.17
N ILE A 82 16.49 8.62 -8.44
CA ILE A 82 17.54 9.48 -7.87
C ILE A 82 18.19 10.20 -9.06
N GLY A 83 17.75 11.43 -9.33
CA GLY A 83 18.27 12.28 -10.40
C GLY A 83 17.72 11.94 -11.79
N GLY A 84 16.70 11.08 -11.87
CA GLY A 84 16.03 10.69 -13.10
C GLY A 84 14.73 11.45 -13.40
N GLY A 85 14.39 12.44 -12.57
CA GLY A 85 13.16 13.22 -12.67
C GLY A 85 11.96 12.57 -11.97
N LYS A 86 10.86 13.33 -11.89
CA LYS A 86 9.59 12.87 -11.28
C LYS A 86 9.04 11.66 -12.05
N ARG A 87 8.44 10.72 -11.32
CA ARG A 87 7.67 9.61 -11.89
C ARG A 87 6.19 9.81 -11.66
N PRO A 88 5.29 9.16 -12.44
CA PRO A 88 3.84 9.21 -12.19
C PRO A 88 3.45 8.72 -10.79
N THR A 89 4.31 7.90 -10.17
CA THR A 89 4.07 7.22 -8.90
C THR A 89 4.78 7.86 -7.70
N GLY A 90 5.72 8.78 -7.92
CA GLY A 90 6.45 9.43 -6.83
C GLY A 90 7.49 10.46 -7.28
N PRO A 91 7.93 11.35 -6.37
CA PRO A 91 8.93 12.38 -6.65
C PRO A 91 10.35 11.82 -6.82
N ASP A 92 11.22 12.61 -7.46
CA ASP A 92 12.67 12.36 -7.47
C ASP A 92 13.27 12.63 -6.08
N LEU A 93 14.14 11.75 -5.63
CA LEU A 93 14.78 11.76 -4.30
C LEU A 93 16.17 12.43 -4.30
N LYS A 94 16.72 12.82 -5.46
CA LYS A 94 17.98 13.56 -5.52
C LYS A 94 17.89 14.82 -4.68
N GLY A 95 18.76 14.98 -3.69
CA GLY A 95 18.78 16.13 -2.78
C GLY A 95 17.57 16.22 -1.85
N VAL A 96 16.89 15.10 -1.54
CA VAL A 96 15.71 15.11 -0.66
C VAL A 96 16.00 15.72 0.72
N THR A 97 17.17 15.46 1.30
CA THR A 97 17.58 16.01 2.60
C THR A 97 18.06 17.46 2.55
N GLN A 98 18.20 18.03 1.35
CA GLN A 98 18.36 19.48 1.16
C GLN A 98 17.01 20.18 1.11
N ARG A 99 15.95 19.48 0.68
CA ARG A 99 14.58 20.01 0.59
C ARG A 99 13.78 19.81 1.87
N ARG A 100 14.15 18.84 2.70
CA ARG A 100 13.37 18.39 3.86
C ARG A 100 14.31 17.98 4.99
N GLU A 101 13.86 18.19 6.21
CA GLU A 101 14.56 17.75 7.41
C GLU A 101 14.83 16.24 7.40
N ARG A 102 16.05 15.84 7.75
CA ARG A 102 16.49 14.43 7.73
C ARG A 102 15.55 13.54 8.54
N ASP A 103 15.17 13.98 9.73
CA ASP A 103 14.26 13.23 10.61
C ASP A 103 12.88 13.06 9.99
N TRP A 104 12.40 14.05 9.25
CA TRP A 104 11.13 13.92 8.53
C TRP A 104 11.25 12.87 7.41
N VAL A 105 12.38 12.84 6.68
CA VAL A 105 12.64 11.83 5.64
C VAL A 105 12.72 10.42 6.24
N LEU A 106 13.35 10.24 7.41
CA LEU A 106 13.35 8.95 8.10
C LEU A 106 11.95 8.53 8.56
N ARG A 107 11.13 9.48 9.04
CA ARG A 107 9.74 9.20 9.44
C ARG A 107 8.86 8.78 8.28
N ILE A 108 8.96 9.42 7.11
CA ILE A 108 8.14 9.00 5.95
C ILE A 108 8.57 7.62 5.42
N ILE A 109 9.85 7.24 5.56
CA ILE A 109 10.33 5.91 5.17
C ILE A 109 9.82 4.82 6.13
N THR A 110 9.84 5.10 7.44
CA THR A 110 9.54 4.10 8.49
C THR A 110 8.07 4.07 8.91
N SER A 111 7.35 5.18 8.82
CA SER A 111 6.01 5.34 9.37
C SER A 111 5.15 6.35 8.57
N PRO A 112 4.98 6.15 7.25
CA PRO A 112 4.17 7.05 6.43
C PRO A 112 2.70 7.10 6.89
N ASP A 113 2.15 5.99 7.41
CA ASP A 113 0.78 5.91 7.92
C ASP A 113 0.53 6.90 9.09
N GLN A 114 1.55 7.13 9.92
CA GLN A 114 1.44 8.09 11.02
C GLN A 114 1.39 9.53 10.50
N LEU A 115 2.22 9.88 9.51
CA LEU A 115 2.18 11.21 8.90
C LEU A 115 0.85 11.46 8.16
N ILE A 116 0.29 10.41 7.54
CA ILE A 116 -1.03 10.48 6.91
C ILE A 116 -2.13 10.71 7.95
N SER A 117 -2.13 9.94 9.05
CA SER A 117 -3.15 10.10 10.12
C SER A 117 -3.05 11.44 10.85
N GLN A 118 -1.84 11.98 10.99
CA GLN A 118 -1.58 13.32 11.52
C GLN A 118 -1.92 14.44 10.53
N GLN A 119 -2.32 14.11 9.30
CA GLN A 119 -2.63 15.07 8.24
C GLN A 119 -1.47 16.01 7.92
N ASP A 120 -0.24 15.50 7.92
CA ASP A 120 0.97 16.24 7.55
C ASP A 120 0.75 16.97 6.22
N ALA A 121 0.98 18.29 6.22
CA ALA A 121 0.67 19.15 5.09
C ALA A 121 1.45 18.77 3.83
N ILE A 122 2.71 18.32 3.98
CA ILE A 122 3.58 17.91 2.88
C ILE A 122 3.06 16.61 2.28
N ILE A 123 2.66 15.65 3.13
CA ILE A 123 2.07 14.39 2.65
C ILE A 123 0.78 14.67 1.89
N ARG A 124 -0.09 15.56 2.38
CA ARG A 124 -1.34 15.90 1.69
C ARG A 124 -1.09 16.53 0.31
N GLU A 125 -0.11 17.42 0.21
CA GLU A 125 0.30 18.01 -1.06
C GLU A 125 0.83 16.94 -2.04
N LEU A 126 1.73 16.07 -1.58
CA LEU A 126 2.29 14.99 -2.39
C LEU A 126 1.21 13.99 -2.84
N VAL A 127 0.26 13.63 -1.97
CA VAL A 127 -0.85 12.76 -2.33
C VAL A 127 -1.77 13.42 -3.36
N ALA A 128 -1.97 14.74 -3.28
CA ALA A 128 -2.73 15.47 -4.29
C ALA A 128 -2.01 15.51 -5.65
N GLU A 129 -0.67 15.63 -5.65
CA GLU A 129 0.13 15.66 -6.87
C GLU A 129 0.25 14.28 -7.53
N TYR A 130 0.55 13.23 -6.76
CA TYR A 130 0.85 11.89 -7.28
C TYR A 130 -0.35 10.94 -7.25
N GLY A 131 -1.41 11.28 -6.52
CA GLY A 131 -2.63 10.47 -6.41
C GLY A 131 -2.45 9.14 -5.66
N LEU A 132 -1.26 8.90 -5.08
CA LEU A 132 -0.95 7.76 -4.23
C LEU A 132 -0.21 8.25 -2.98
N ALA A 133 -0.59 7.68 -1.83
CA ALA A 133 0.21 7.81 -0.61
C ALA A 133 1.33 6.76 -0.62
N MET A 134 2.51 7.15 -0.13
CA MET A 134 3.63 6.22 0.05
C MET A 134 3.20 5.13 1.03
N PRO A 135 3.19 3.84 0.63
CA PRO A 135 2.81 2.76 1.53
C PRO A 135 3.89 2.53 2.57
N ASN A 136 3.50 1.96 3.71
CA ASN A 136 4.46 1.48 4.69
C ASN A 136 5.13 0.19 4.21
N LEU A 137 6.41 0.31 3.86
CA LEU A 137 7.22 -0.77 3.31
C LEU A 137 7.83 -1.67 4.40
N GLY A 138 7.51 -1.40 5.67
CA GLY A 138 7.93 -2.16 6.84
C GLY A 138 9.43 -2.11 7.10
N LEU A 139 10.10 -0.99 6.79
CA LEU A 139 11.52 -0.81 7.09
C LEU A 139 11.69 -0.46 8.57
N SER A 140 12.67 -1.10 9.20
CA SER A 140 13.21 -0.69 10.49
C SER A 140 13.92 0.67 10.37
N ARG A 141 14.17 1.30 11.53
CA ARG A 141 14.92 2.56 11.57
C ARG A 141 16.32 2.44 10.96
N GLN A 142 17.00 1.33 11.24
CA GLN A 142 18.34 1.07 10.70
C GLN A 142 18.30 0.94 9.16
N GLU A 143 17.39 0.14 8.61
CA GLU A 143 17.22 0.02 7.15
C GLU A 143 16.89 1.36 6.49
N ALA A 144 16.07 2.20 7.15
CA ALA A 144 15.75 3.52 6.65
C ALA A 144 16.97 4.46 6.64
N GLU A 145 17.83 4.39 7.66
CA GLU A 145 19.09 5.14 7.71
C GLU A 145 20.07 4.68 6.63
N GLU A 146 20.17 3.37 6.38
CA GLU A 146 21.00 2.79 5.31
C GLU A 146 20.52 3.23 3.92
N VAL A 147 19.21 3.19 3.66
CA VAL A 147 18.63 3.67 2.39
C VAL A 147 18.82 5.17 2.24
N LEU A 148 18.62 5.94 3.31
CA LEU A 148 18.80 7.39 3.25
C LEU A 148 20.26 7.76 2.95
N ALA A 149 21.21 7.07 3.57
CA ALA A 149 22.63 7.24 3.27
C ALA A 149 22.96 6.94 1.79
N TYR A 150 22.35 5.90 1.22
CA TYR A 150 22.48 5.60 -0.21
C TYR A 150 21.90 6.70 -1.11
N ILE A 151 20.71 7.23 -0.78
CA ILE A 151 20.06 8.33 -1.51
C ILE A 151 20.92 9.61 -1.46
N GLU A 152 21.48 9.94 -0.29
CA GLU A 152 22.32 11.13 -0.07
C GLU A 152 23.70 11.02 -0.69
N GLY A 153 24.27 9.81 -0.68
CA GLY A 153 25.55 9.50 -1.30
C GLY A 153 25.57 9.72 -2.82
N GLY A 154 24.42 10.04 -3.42
CA GLY A 154 24.31 10.56 -4.78
C GLY A 154 24.98 9.64 -5.78
N SER A 155 24.49 8.40 -5.89
CA SER A 155 24.95 7.40 -6.87
C SER A 155 26.47 7.41 -7.04
N GLY A 156 27.19 6.98 -6.00
CA GLY A 156 28.64 6.75 -6.04
C GLY A 156 29.05 5.55 -6.90
N ALA A 157 28.66 5.55 -8.17
CA ALA A 157 29.27 4.91 -9.33
C ALA A 157 28.43 5.33 -10.56
N PRO A 158 29.05 5.62 -11.73
CA PRO A 158 28.29 5.77 -12.96
C PRO A 158 27.63 4.43 -13.27
N VAL A 159 26.35 4.29 -12.90
CA VAL A 159 25.47 3.47 -13.71
C VAL A 159 25.42 4.22 -15.04
N ALA A 160 26.15 3.70 -16.02
CA ALA A 160 25.93 4.04 -17.43
C ALA A 160 24.42 4.16 -17.62
N PRO A 161 23.91 5.22 -18.30
CA PRO A 161 22.48 5.43 -18.42
C PRO A 161 21.83 4.10 -18.70
N SER A 162 21.04 3.60 -17.74
CA SER A 162 20.20 2.44 -18.00
C SER A 162 19.47 2.84 -19.26
N PRO A 163 19.72 2.17 -20.40
CA PRO A 163 19.28 2.71 -21.67
C PRO A 163 17.79 2.94 -21.51
N ALA A 164 17.34 4.19 -21.72
CA ALA A 164 15.95 4.45 -22.03
C ALA A 164 15.55 3.32 -22.98
N PRO A 165 14.51 2.51 -22.67
CA PRO A 165 14.23 1.32 -23.44
C PRO A 165 14.13 1.76 -24.89
N LYS A 166 15.20 1.48 -25.66
CA LYS A 166 15.15 1.60 -27.10
C LYS A 166 14.00 0.67 -27.48
N PRO A 167 13.14 1.05 -28.44
CA PRO A 167 12.13 0.15 -28.96
C PRO A 167 12.87 -1.01 -29.63
N THR A 168 13.20 -2.02 -28.83
CA THR A 168 13.75 -3.28 -29.30
C THR A 168 12.54 -4.07 -29.76
N THR A 169 12.49 -4.28 -31.07
CA THR A 169 11.61 -5.22 -31.74
C THR A 169 11.52 -6.53 -30.92
N PRO A 170 10.32 -7.13 -30.78
CA PRO A 170 10.04 -8.12 -29.73
C PRO A 170 10.96 -9.33 -29.81
N GLN A 171 11.71 -9.59 -28.73
CA GLN A 171 12.38 -10.87 -28.52
C GLN A 171 11.57 -11.68 -27.51
N ALA A 172 11.03 -12.80 -28.00
CA ALA A 172 10.21 -13.72 -27.25
C ALA A 172 11.04 -14.48 -26.19
N GLY A 173 10.66 -14.30 -24.94
CA GLY A 173 10.98 -15.13 -23.78
C GLY A 173 9.88 -14.92 -22.73
N PRO A 174 9.76 -15.84 -21.77
CA PRO A 174 8.69 -16.85 -21.78
C PRO A 174 7.30 -16.22 -21.99
N ALA A 175 6.55 -16.78 -22.93
CA ALA A 175 5.21 -16.38 -23.41
C ALA A 175 4.64 -15.12 -22.73
N ALA A 176 4.65 -13.99 -23.44
CA ALA A 176 3.87 -12.81 -23.09
C ALA A 176 2.51 -13.26 -22.56
N GLY A 177 2.25 -13.04 -21.27
CA GLY A 177 1.15 -13.68 -20.58
C GLY A 177 -0.17 -13.56 -21.36
N ASP A 178 -1.01 -14.58 -21.26
CA ASP A 178 -2.34 -14.57 -21.85
C ASP A 178 -3.29 -13.71 -21.02
N ALA A 179 -3.88 -12.67 -21.64
CA ALA A 179 -4.80 -11.74 -21.00
C ALA A 179 -6.15 -12.37 -20.63
N GLY A 180 -6.59 -13.40 -21.36
CA GLY A 180 -7.79 -14.19 -21.02
C GLY A 180 -7.56 -15.02 -19.76
N VAL A 181 -6.40 -15.67 -19.65
CA VAL A 181 -5.99 -16.36 -18.41
C VAL A 181 -5.87 -15.37 -17.26
N GLY A 182 -5.22 -14.22 -17.49
CA GLY A 182 -5.11 -13.16 -16.48
C GLY A 182 -6.47 -12.66 -15.99
N ARG A 183 -7.44 -12.49 -16.90
CA ARG A 183 -8.82 -12.15 -16.55
C ARG A 183 -9.47 -13.23 -15.70
N ASN A 184 -9.23 -14.51 -16.00
CA ASN A 184 -9.80 -15.61 -15.22
C ASN A 184 -9.20 -15.69 -13.82
N ILE A 185 -7.89 -15.45 -13.67
CA ILE A 185 -7.23 -15.35 -12.36
C ILE A 185 -7.79 -14.15 -11.58
N TYR A 186 -7.85 -12.98 -12.22
CA TYR A 186 -8.36 -11.76 -11.58
C TYR A 186 -9.79 -11.92 -11.06
N THR A 187 -10.67 -12.53 -11.87
CA THR A 187 -12.08 -12.74 -11.55
C THR A 187 -12.34 -13.94 -10.64
N GLY A 188 -11.31 -14.74 -10.32
CA GLY A 188 -11.45 -15.95 -9.52
C GLY A 188 -12.08 -17.14 -10.25
N LYS A 189 -12.25 -17.07 -11.58
CA LYS A 189 -12.60 -18.24 -12.40
C LYS A 189 -11.50 -19.29 -12.39
N THR A 190 -10.26 -18.84 -12.30
CA THR A 190 -9.09 -19.68 -12.06
C THR A 190 -8.51 -19.30 -10.70
N SER A 191 -8.39 -20.27 -9.80
CA SER A 191 -7.77 -20.06 -8.50
C SER A 191 -6.26 -19.88 -8.63
N LEU A 192 -5.69 -19.01 -7.79
CA LEU A 192 -4.24 -18.90 -7.65
C LEU A 192 -3.65 -20.20 -7.11
N ARG A 193 -2.49 -20.62 -7.62
CA ARG A 193 -1.81 -21.89 -7.27
C ARG A 193 -1.54 -22.00 -5.77
N ASN A 194 -1.16 -20.88 -5.13
CA ASN A 194 -0.85 -20.83 -3.70
C ASN A 194 -2.08 -20.49 -2.82
N GLY A 195 -3.29 -20.47 -3.38
CA GLY A 195 -4.54 -20.32 -2.62
C GLY A 195 -4.85 -18.89 -2.15
N GLY A 196 -4.33 -17.87 -2.83
CA GLY A 196 -4.66 -16.47 -2.56
C GLY A 196 -6.09 -16.11 -3.00
N ALA A 197 -6.65 -15.03 -2.45
CA ALA A 197 -7.96 -14.53 -2.86
C ALA A 197 -7.95 -13.99 -4.29
N ALA A 198 -9.08 -14.06 -4.98
CA ALA A 198 -9.23 -13.44 -6.31
C ALA A 198 -9.17 -11.92 -6.21
N CYS A 199 -8.44 -11.28 -7.12
CA CYS A 199 -8.21 -9.83 -7.10
C CYS A 199 -9.51 -9.01 -7.16
N ILE A 200 -10.50 -9.49 -7.91
CA ILE A 200 -11.83 -8.86 -8.06
C ILE A 200 -12.57 -8.66 -6.73
N SER A 201 -12.23 -9.43 -5.70
CA SER A 201 -12.89 -9.33 -4.39
C SER A 201 -12.66 -7.96 -3.74
N CYS A 202 -11.51 -7.34 -4.04
CA CYS A 202 -11.13 -6.04 -3.49
C CYS A 202 -11.02 -4.97 -4.58
N HIS A 203 -10.54 -5.33 -5.78
CA HIS A 203 -10.29 -4.40 -6.87
C HIS A 203 -11.40 -4.43 -7.93
N ASN A 204 -11.60 -3.27 -8.56
CA ASN A 204 -12.35 -3.16 -9.81
C ASN A 204 -11.37 -2.96 -10.97
N ILE A 205 -11.81 -3.30 -12.19
CA ILE A 205 -11.03 -3.07 -13.41
C ILE A 205 -11.96 -2.92 -14.62
N GLY A 206 -11.52 -2.19 -15.63
CA GLY A 206 -12.21 -2.09 -16.91
C GLY A 206 -12.41 -3.45 -17.57
N GLY A 207 -13.63 -3.72 -18.04
CA GLY A 207 -13.91 -4.84 -18.93
C GLY A 207 -14.26 -6.19 -18.27
N ILE A 208 -14.46 -6.27 -16.96
CA ILE A 208 -14.89 -7.52 -16.27
C ILE A 208 -16.42 -7.74 -16.21
N GLY A 209 -17.22 -6.85 -16.81
CA GLY A 209 -18.66 -7.03 -16.98
C GLY A 209 -19.52 -5.94 -16.34
N ALA A 210 -20.84 -6.05 -16.49
CA ALA A 210 -21.81 -5.00 -16.14
C ALA A 210 -21.98 -4.76 -14.62
N LEU A 211 -21.58 -5.72 -13.79
CA LEU A 211 -21.70 -5.64 -12.33
C LEU A 211 -20.43 -5.08 -11.65
N GLY A 212 -19.33 -4.93 -12.41
CA GLY A 212 -18.06 -4.46 -11.87
C GLY A 212 -17.39 -5.45 -10.91
N GLY A 213 -16.27 -5.01 -10.31
CA GLY A 213 -15.53 -5.70 -9.26
C GLY A 213 -15.67 -5.03 -7.89
N GLY A 214 -14.79 -5.39 -6.97
CA GLY A 214 -14.74 -4.84 -5.62
C GLY A 214 -14.35 -3.36 -5.58
N THR A 215 -14.86 -2.64 -4.59
CA THR A 215 -14.59 -1.20 -4.38
C THR A 215 -13.79 -0.93 -3.12
N LEU A 216 -13.30 -1.98 -2.44
CA LEU A 216 -12.52 -1.85 -1.21
C LEU A 216 -11.12 -1.30 -1.50
N ALA A 217 -10.52 -1.69 -2.63
CA ALA A 217 -9.22 -1.24 -3.08
C ALA A 217 -9.33 -0.40 -4.36
N ARG A 218 -8.20 0.18 -4.79
CA ARG A 218 -8.15 1.09 -5.94
C ARG A 218 -8.60 0.38 -7.24
N ASP A 219 -9.26 1.12 -8.12
CA ASP A 219 -9.56 0.67 -9.48
C ASP A 219 -8.26 0.48 -10.28
N MET A 220 -8.11 -0.69 -10.91
CA MET A 220 -6.91 -1.12 -11.61
C MET A 220 -6.92 -0.82 -13.12
N THR A 221 -7.94 -0.14 -13.65
CA THR A 221 -8.06 0.15 -15.09
C THR A 221 -6.83 0.89 -15.63
N ASP A 222 -6.33 1.87 -14.88
CA ASP A 222 -5.17 2.69 -15.26
C ASP A 222 -3.86 2.19 -14.63
N ALA A 223 -3.85 0.99 -14.03
CA ALA A 223 -2.67 0.51 -13.33
C ALA A 223 -1.48 0.32 -14.30
N TYR A 224 -1.75 -0.23 -15.49
CA TYR A 224 -0.72 -0.47 -16.49
C TYR A 224 -0.10 0.83 -17.04
N SER A 225 -0.90 1.86 -17.30
CA SER A 225 -0.39 3.14 -17.84
C SER A 225 0.51 3.89 -16.84
N ARG A 226 0.28 3.69 -15.53
CA ARG A 226 1.06 4.32 -14.46
C ARG A 226 2.34 3.58 -14.11
N LEU A 227 2.31 2.24 -14.17
CA LEU A 227 3.35 1.37 -13.59
C LEU A 227 4.17 0.62 -14.64
N GLY A 228 3.61 0.35 -15.82
CA GLY A 228 4.19 -0.55 -16.81
C GLY A 228 4.33 -2.00 -16.31
N ASP A 229 4.93 -2.85 -17.15
CA ASP A 229 5.10 -4.28 -16.83
C ASP A 229 5.94 -4.50 -15.55
N ALA A 230 7.08 -3.80 -15.43
CA ALA A 230 7.99 -3.97 -14.29
C ALA A 230 7.37 -3.51 -12.96
N GLY A 231 6.66 -2.37 -12.97
CA GLY A 231 6.00 -1.86 -11.77
C GLY A 231 4.88 -2.78 -11.28
N LEU A 232 4.07 -3.29 -12.20
CA LEU A 232 3.00 -4.25 -11.88
C LEU A 232 3.55 -5.57 -11.36
N ALA A 233 4.55 -6.14 -12.03
CA ALA A 233 5.18 -7.38 -11.60
C ALA A 233 5.75 -7.25 -10.19
N SER A 234 6.43 -6.14 -9.90
CA SER A 234 7.02 -5.93 -8.59
C SER A 234 5.97 -5.73 -7.48
N ILE A 235 4.90 -4.98 -7.73
CA ILE A 235 3.81 -4.82 -6.74
C ILE A 235 3.15 -6.16 -6.42
N MET A 236 2.91 -7.00 -7.42
CA MET A 236 2.32 -8.34 -7.21
C MET A 236 3.30 -9.29 -6.50
N LYS A 237 4.61 -9.14 -6.73
CA LYS A 237 5.64 -9.99 -6.13
C LYS A 237 6.00 -9.59 -4.70
N THR A 238 6.04 -8.29 -4.42
CA THR A 238 6.44 -7.74 -3.11
C THR A 238 5.26 -7.43 -2.19
N THR A 239 4.06 -7.29 -2.74
CA THR A 239 2.81 -7.02 -2.00
C THR A 239 2.96 -5.88 -1.00
N PRO A 240 3.37 -4.67 -1.43
CA PRO A 240 3.84 -3.62 -0.52
C PRO A 240 2.70 -2.95 0.28
N PHE A 241 1.44 -3.27 0.00
CA PHE A 241 0.29 -2.72 0.70
C PHE A 241 -0.15 -3.65 1.83
N PRO A 242 -0.44 -3.15 3.05
CA PRO A 242 -0.74 -3.99 4.22
C PRO A 242 -1.79 -5.08 3.95
N ILE A 243 -2.94 -4.72 3.35
CA ILE A 243 -4.01 -5.69 3.03
C ILE A 243 -3.52 -6.75 2.03
N MET A 244 -2.74 -6.37 1.02
CA MET A 244 -2.19 -7.33 0.06
C MET A 244 -1.14 -8.23 0.71
N LYS A 245 -0.32 -7.69 1.62
CA LYS A 245 0.67 -8.46 2.38
C LYS A 245 0.00 -9.49 3.27
N ASP A 246 -1.10 -9.13 3.94
CA ASP A 246 -1.84 -10.07 4.79
C ASP A 246 -2.48 -11.20 3.98
N VAL A 247 -2.98 -10.90 2.78
CA VAL A 247 -3.65 -11.88 1.90
C VAL A 247 -2.67 -12.78 1.16
N TYR A 248 -1.55 -12.22 0.67
CA TYR A 248 -0.64 -12.91 -0.26
C TYR A 248 0.76 -13.16 0.30
N GLY A 249 1.13 -12.62 1.47
CA GLY A 249 2.47 -12.76 2.04
C GLY A 249 2.87 -14.22 2.30
N ASN A 250 1.93 -15.03 2.80
CA ASN A 250 2.13 -16.48 2.98
C ASN A 250 1.69 -17.31 1.76
N ARG A 251 1.20 -16.65 0.71
CA ARG A 251 0.58 -17.24 -0.49
C ARG A 251 1.00 -16.46 -1.74
N PRO A 252 2.31 -16.38 -2.03
CA PRO A 252 2.84 -15.49 -3.05
C PRO A 252 2.31 -15.89 -4.44
N LEU A 253 2.19 -14.92 -5.34
CA LEU A 253 1.86 -15.19 -6.74
C LEU A 253 3.08 -15.78 -7.45
N THR A 254 2.86 -16.70 -8.39
CA THR A 254 3.92 -17.23 -9.24
C THR A 254 4.25 -16.27 -10.38
N ASP A 255 5.48 -16.34 -10.91
CA ASP A 255 5.90 -15.47 -12.02
C ASP A 255 5.02 -15.65 -13.29
N GLU A 256 4.49 -16.86 -13.50
CA GLU A 256 3.54 -17.16 -14.58
C GLU A 256 2.18 -16.45 -14.37
N GLU A 257 1.60 -16.52 -13.17
CA GLU A 257 0.36 -15.82 -12.84
C GLU A 257 0.53 -14.30 -12.96
N ILE A 258 1.68 -13.78 -12.52
CA ILE A 258 2.04 -12.36 -12.64
C ILE A 258 2.08 -11.95 -14.11
N ALA A 259 2.68 -12.75 -14.99
CA ALA A 259 2.73 -12.46 -16.41
C ALA A 259 1.32 -12.40 -17.05
N HIS A 260 0.45 -13.36 -16.71
CA HIS A 260 -0.95 -13.37 -17.15
C HIS A 260 -1.74 -12.14 -16.66
N LEU A 261 -1.62 -11.82 -15.38
CA LEU A 261 -2.28 -10.66 -14.77
C LEU A 261 -1.78 -9.34 -15.38
N ALA A 262 -0.47 -9.18 -15.60
CA ALA A 262 0.10 -8.01 -16.25
C ALA A 262 -0.42 -7.84 -17.68
N ALA A 263 -0.54 -8.93 -18.44
CA ALA A 263 -1.12 -8.90 -19.78
C ALA A 263 -2.59 -8.47 -19.80
N PHE A 264 -3.37 -8.94 -18.81
CA PHE A 264 -4.75 -8.51 -18.65
C PHE A 264 -4.87 -7.01 -18.28
N PHE A 265 -4.02 -6.51 -17.38
CA PHE A 265 -4.05 -5.09 -17.00
C PHE A 265 -3.65 -4.18 -18.16
N ARG A 266 -2.71 -4.63 -19.00
CA ARG A 266 -2.38 -3.96 -20.26
C ARG A 266 -3.56 -3.86 -21.21
N GLU A 267 -4.34 -4.94 -21.34
CA GLU A 267 -5.55 -4.94 -22.19
C GLU A 267 -6.64 -4.03 -21.60
N ALA A 268 -6.82 -4.03 -20.28
CA ALA A 268 -7.84 -3.26 -19.59
C ALA A 268 -7.61 -1.74 -19.67
N GLY A 269 -6.36 -1.29 -19.70
CA GLY A 269 -5.99 0.12 -19.82
C GLY A 269 -6.02 0.68 -21.25
N ARG A 270 -6.42 -0.11 -22.27
CA ARG A 270 -6.49 0.37 -23.66
C ARG A 270 -7.72 1.27 -23.87
N PRO A 271 -7.56 2.46 -24.48
CA PRO A 271 -8.64 3.43 -24.66
C PRO A 271 -9.73 2.97 -25.66
N GLU A 272 -9.47 1.96 -26.50
CA GLU A 272 -10.38 1.54 -27.57
C GLU A 272 -11.44 0.50 -27.16
N ARG A 273 -11.50 0.12 -25.89
CA ARG A 273 -12.56 -0.77 -25.46
C ARG A 273 -13.85 0.05 -25.40
N PRO A 274 -14.93 -0.31 -26.12
CA PRO A 274 -16.24 0.26 -25.81
C PRO A 274 -16.46 -0.05 -24.34
N ALA A 275 -16.41 0.99 -23.51
CA ALA A 275 -16.66 0.86 -22.09
C ALA A 275 -18.00 0.13 -22.00
N ALA A 276 -18.00 -1.11 -21.49
CA ALA A 276 -19.24 -1.71 -21.03
C ALA A 276 -19.81 -0.64 -20.11
N ALA A 277 -20.92 -0.02 -20.53
CA ALA A 277 -21.31 1.28 -20.03
C ALA A 277 -21.23 1.23 -18.51
N LYS A 278 -20.40 2.11 -17.92
CA LYS A 278 -20.46 2.36 -16.48
C LYS A 278 -21.86 2.92 -16.26
N ALA A 279 -22.82 2.03 -16.06
CA ALA A 279 -24.16 2.35 -15.68
C ALA A 279 -24.19 2.10 -14.17
N PRO A 280 -23.72 3.07 -13.35
CA PRO A 280 -23.95 3.01 -11.92
C PRO A 280 -25.47 2.91 -11.74
N GLY A 281 -25.94 1.77 -11.28
CA GLY A 281 -27.36 1.47 -11.16
C GLY A 281 -27.89 0.34 -12.05
N THR A 282 -27.08 -0.32 -12.88
CA THR A 282 -27.54 -1.56 -13.57
C THR A 282 -28.05 -2.58 -12.56
N PHE A 283 -27.36 -2.76 -11.43
CA PHE A 283 -27.83 -3.62 -10.35
C PHE A 283 -29.18 -3.19 -9.79
N ILE A 284 -29.40 -1.88 -9.61
CA ILE A 284 -30.67 -1.32 -9.10
C ILE A 284 -31.78 -1.53 -10.13
N ILE A 285 -31.52 -1.25 -11.42
CA ILE A 285 -32.48 -1.42 -12.51
C ILE A 285 -32.87 -2.89 -12.67
N VAL A 286 -31.88 -3.80 -12.68
CA VAL A 286 -32.10 -5.24 -12.74
C VAL A 286 -32.86 -5.73 -11.51
N GLY A 287 -32.52 -5.21 -10.32
CA GLY A 287 -33.22 -5.52 -9.07
C GLY A 287 -34.69 -5.09 -9.12
N ILE A 288 -34.98 -3.85 -9.50
CA ILE A 288 -36.35 -3.33 -9.64
C ILE A 288 -37.13 -4.12 -10.70
N ALA A 289 -36.53 -4.37 -11.86
CA ALA A 289 -37.15 -5.17 -12.92
C ALA A 289 -37.49 -6.59 -12.42
N GLY A 290 -36.57 -7.23 -11.70
CA GLY A 290 -36.79 -8.54 -11.08
C GLY A 290 -37.96 -8.52 -10.09
N VAL A 291 -38.03 -7.52 -9.21
CA VAL A 291 -39.14 -7.37 -8.25
C VAL A 291 -40.48 -7.17 -8.97
N ILE A 292 -40.53 -6.32 -10.01
CA ILE A 292 -41.74 -6.09 -10.80
C ILE A 292 -42.21 -7.37 -11.50
N ILE A 293 -41.29 -8.14 -12.09
CA ILE A 293 -41.61 -9.41 -12.75
C ILE A 293 -42.16 -10.41 -11.73
N ILE A 294 -41.50 -10.58 -10.58
CA ILE A 294 -41.95 -11.49 -9.53
C ILE A 294 -43.32 -11.07 -9.01
N ALA A 295 -43.53 -9.78 -8.73
CA ALA A 295 -44.82 -9.25 -8.29
C ALA A 295 -45.91 -9.47 -9.34
N GLY A 296 -45.60 -9.29 -10.63
CA GLY A 296 -46.52 -9.54 -11.75
C GLY A 296 -46.92 -11.01 -11.88
N VAL A 297 -45.96 -11.94 -11.75
CA VAL A 297 -46.24 -13.38 -11.72
C VAL A 297 -47.07 -13.75 -10.51
N PHE A 298 -46.74 -13.23 -9.33
CA PHE A 298 -47.48 -13.48 -8.10
C PHE A 298 -48.92 -12.98 -8.24
N GLN A 299 -49.12 -11.78 -8.78
CA GLN A 299 -50.44 -11.24 -9.11
C GLN A 299 -51.17 -12.15 -10.09
N LEU A 300 -50.56 -12.60 -11.18
CA LEU A 300 -51.22 -13.46 -12.18
C LEU A 300 -51.66 -14.81 -11.59
N VAL A 301 -50.81 -15.44 -10.78
CA VAL A 301 -51.09 -16.73 -10.12
C VAL A 301 -52.17 -16.58 -9.04
N TRP A 302 -52.06 -15.56 -8.17
CA TRP A 302 -53.03 -15.34 -7.09
C TRP A 302 -54.34 -14.70 -7.55
N ARG A 303 -54.39 -14.04 -8.71
CA ARG A 303 -55.62 -13.45 -9.26
C ARG A 303 -56.72 -14.49 -9.49
N ARG A 304 -56.34 -15.74 -9.78
CA ARG A 304 -57.29 -16.87 -9.88
C ARG A 304 -57.76 -17.38 -8.51
N ARG A 305 -56.93 -17.29 -7.47
CA ARG A 305 -57.29 -17.67 -6.09
C ARG A 305 -58.37 -16.76 -5.50
N LEU A 306 -58.25 -15.45 -5.67
CA LEU A 306 -59.23 -14.48 -5.16
C LEU A 306 -60.59 -14.56 -5.89
N ALA A 307 -60.61 -14.90 -7.18
CA ALA A 307 -61.85 -15.10 -7.93
C ALA A 307 -62.68 -16.31 -7.42
N GLY A 308 -62.01 -17.36 -6.93
CA GLY A 308 -62.67 -18.53 -6.36
C GLY A 308 -63.45 -18.23 -5.07
N VAL A 309 -62.92 -17.35 -4.21
CA VAL A 309 -63.56 -16.97 -2.92
C VAL A 309 -64.65 -15.90 -3.11
N ARG A 310 -64.47 -14.98 -4.07
CA ARG A 310 -65.42 -13.87 -4.29
C ARG A 310 -66.74 -14.31 -4.94
N ARG A 311 -66.70 -15.35 -5.79
CA ARG A 311 -67.89 -15.89 -6.49
C ARG A 311 -69.00 -16.38 -5.55
N PRO A 312 -68.73 -17.19 -4.51
CA PRO A 312 -69.78 -17.63 -3.58
C PRO A 312 -70.31 -16.51 -2.67
N MET A 313 -69.50 -15.51 -2.29
CA MET A 313 -69.99 -14.40 -1.45
C MET A 313 -70.94 -13.45 -2.21
N VAL A 314 -70.68 -13.19 -3.50
CA VAL A 314 -71.57 -12.36 -4.33
C VAL A 314 -72.87 -13.11 -4.70
N LYS A 315 -72.82 -14.44 -4.86
CA LYS A 315 -74.03 -15.25 -5.07
C LYS A 315 -74.83 -15.54 -3.79
N GLY A 316 -74.19 -15.57 -2.62
CA GLY A 316 -74.82 -15.82 -1.33
C GLY A 316 -75.47 -14.60 -0.68
N GLY A 317 -75.08 -13.38 -1.06
CA GLY A 317 -75.63 -12.12 -0.54
C GLY A 317 -76.88 -11.61 -1.27
N SER A 318 -77.38 -12.35 -2.26
CA SER A 318 -78.62 -12.03 -2.97
C SER A 318 -79.74 -12.97 -2.49
N LYS A 319 -80.20 -12.76 -1.27
CA LYS A 319 -81.49 -13.26 -0.77
C LYS A 319 -82.26 -12.10 -0.16
#